data_AF-A0AAF0EEJ5-F1
#
_entry.id   AF-A0AAF0EEJ5-F1
#
_cell.length_a   1.000
_cell.length_b   1.000
_cell.length_c   1.000
_cell.angle_alpha   90.00
_cell.angle_beta   90.00
_cell.angle_gamma   90.00
#
_symmetry.space_group_name_H-M   'P 1'
#
loop_
_entity.id
_entity.type
_entity.pdbx_description
1 polymer ?
#
loop_
_entity_poly.entity_id
_entity_poly.type
_entity_poly.pdbx_seq_one_letter_code
_entity_poly.pdbx_strand_id
1 'polypeptide(L)'
;MDVPRSLPWGIAVCAALALVSWVFWPRKQRSPKKTGAYDPRTGLGRGAPGFQTNVQRVALPAELVARIRAGEQVSAEEITAAQARVAQGVPEPAKHNDWLPPTQAPKKKGTRQRRSKK
;
A
#
# COMPACT_ATOMS: atom_id res chain seq x y z
N MET A 1 -9.63 -65.15 10.69
CA MET A 1 -9.52 -64.53 9.34
C MET A 1 -8.94 -63.16 9.58
N ASP A 2 -7.63 -63.15 9.80
CA ASP A 2 -6.92 -62.00 10.34
C ASP A 2 -6.18 -61.37 9.18
N VAL A 3 -6.69 -60.22 8.73
CA VAL A 3 -6.08 -59.44 7.66
C VAL A 3 -4.93 -58.65 8.31
N PRO A 4 -3.65 -58.95 8.03
CA PRO A 4 -2.59 -58.05 8.44
C PRO A 4 -2.71 -56.78 7.60
N ARG A 5 -3.32 -55.73 8.15
CA ARG A 5 -3.25 -54.38 7.61
C ARG A 5 -1.82 -53.88 7.80
N SER A 6 -0.90 -54.32 6.94
CA SER A 6 0.34 -53.61 6.72
C SER A 6 -0.04 -52.22 6.23
N LEU A 7 0.17 -51.19 7.04
CA LEU A 7 0.12 -49.83 6.51
C LEU A 7 1.19 -49.77 5.43
N PRO A 8 0.82 -49.59 4.15
CA PRO A 8 1.81 -49.55 3.09
C PRO A 8 2.76 -48.39 3.40
N TRP A 9 4.06 -48.65 3.37
CA TRP A 9 5.10 -47.67 3.70
C TRP A 9 4.91 -46.33 2.96
N GLY A 10 4.24 -46.34 1.80
CA GLY A 10 3.85 -45.13 1.09
C GLY A 10 3.00 -44.15 1.92
N ILE A 11 2.06 -44.64 2.75
CA ILE A 11 1.25 -43.76 3.61
C ILE A 11 2.11 -43.18 4.75
N ALA A 12 3.00 -43.97 5.32
CA ALA A 12 3.91 -43.50 6.37
C ALA A 12 4.87 -42.42 5.85
N VAL A 13 5.41 -42.59 4.64
CA VAL A 13 6.27 -41.60 3.97
C VAL A 13 5.48 -40.32 3.66
N CYS A 14 4.27 -40.44 3.11
CA CYS A 14 3.42 -39.27 2.83
C CYS A 14 3.02 -38.51 4.11
N ALA A 15 2.71 -39.21 5.20
CA ALA A 15 2.39 -38.58 6.49
C ALA A 15 3.60 -37.86 7.09
N ALA A 16 4.80 -38.44 6.99
CA ALA A 16 6.04 -37.81 7.44
C ALA A 16 6.33 -36.53 6.62
N LEU A 17 6.19 -36.57 5.30
CA LEU A 17 6.37 -35.39 4.44
C LEU A 17 5.31 -34.30 4.70
N ALA A 18 4.06 -34.69 4.97
CA ALA A 18 3.00 -33.76 5.35
C ALA A 18 3.29 -33.06 6.69
N LEU A 19 3.82 -33.78 7.68
CA LEU A 19 4.21 -33.20 8.97
C LEU A 19 5.42 -32.25 8.83
N VAL A 20 6.44 -32.63 8.07
CA VAL A 20 7.62 -31.78 7.82
C VAL A 20 7.21 -30.50 7.08
N SER A 21 6.37 -30.61 6.05
CA SER A 21 5.87 -29.43 5.34
C SER A 21 4.96 -28.54 6.19
N TRP A 22 4.19 -29.11 7.13
CA TRP A 22 3.34 -28.34 8.03
C TRP A 22 4.13 -27.58 9.11
N VAL A 23 5.18 -28.21 9.66
CA VAL A 23 6.07 -27.58 10.65
C VAL A 23 6.95 -26.52 9.99
N PHE A 24 7.46 -26.79 8.80
CA PHE A 24 8.41 -25.88 8.13
C PHE A 24 7.72 -24.77 7.33
N TRP A 25 6.45 -24.94 6.95
CA TRP A 25 5.67 -23.93 6.26
C TRP A 25 4.44 -23.56 7.10
N PRO A 26 4.58 -22.63 8.07
CA PRO A 26 3.45 -22.21 8.88
C PRO A 26 2.40 -21.65 7.92
N ARG A 27 1.25 -22.33 7.83
CA ARG A 27 0.10 -21.90 7.05
C ARG A 27 -0.13 -20.43 7.37
N LYS A 28 0.17 -19.53 6.43
CA LYS A 28 -0.33 -18.16 6.47
C LYS A 28 -1.84 -18.29 6.44
N GLN A 29 -2.46 -18.31 7.62
CA GLN A 29 -3.90 -18.24 7.77
C GLN A 29 -4.32 -16.98 7.03
N ARG A 30 -4.91 -17.15 5.84
CA ARG A 30 -5.59 -16.07 5.15
C ARG A 30 -6.77 -15.71 6.02
N SER A 31 -6.57 -14.73 6.90
CA SER A 31 -7.63 -14.15 7.70
C SER A 31 -8.76 -13.75 6.74
N PRO A 32 -10.01 -14.22 6.92
CA PRO A 32 -11.13 -13.72 6.14
C PRO A 32 -11.17 -12.21 6.40
N LYS A 33 -11.05 -11.42 5.33
CA LYS A 33 -11.14 -9.96 5.42
C LYS A 33 -12.54 -9.64 5.94
N LYS A 34 -12.67 -9.46 7.26
CA LYS A 34 -13.87 -8.89 7.86
C LYS A 34 -14.04 -7.53 7.20
N THR A 35 -15.11 -7.37 6.43
CA THR A 35 -15.68 -6.08 6.05
C THR A 35 -16.03 -5.34 7.34
N GLY A 36 -15.02 -4.71 7.94
CA GLY A 36 -15.09 -4.07 9.24
C GLY A 36 -15.98 -2.84 9.19
N ALA A 37 -16.71 -2.61 10.28
CA ALA A 37 -17.45 -1.40 10.54
C ALA A 37 -16.56 -0.16 10.33
N TYR A 38 -17.15 0.91 9.80
CA TYR A 38 -16.51 2.19 9.53
C TYR A 38 -15.70 2.66 10.76
N ASP A 39 -14.37 2.78 10.61
CA ASP A 39 -13.52 3.39 11.62
C ASP A 39 -13.47 4.91 11.35
N PRO A 40 -14.12 5.75 12.16
CA PRO A 40 -14.16 7.20 11.91
C PRO A 40 -12.79 7.87 12.11
N ARG A 41 -11.82 7.19 12.73
CA ARG A 41 -10.49 7.75 13.03
C ARG A 41 -9.55 7.81 11.83
N THR A 42 -9.82 7.03 10.78
CA THR A 42 -9.05 7.06 9.53
C THR A 42 -9.35 8.31 8.69
N GLY A 43 -10.40 9.08 9.04
CA GLY A 43 -10.83 10.29 8.37
C GLY A 43 -11.90 10.03 7.31
N LEU A 44 -12.70 11.06 6.99
CA LEU A 44 -13.74 11.03 5.94
C LEU A 44 -13.15 10.41 4.66
N GLY A 45 -13.64 9.23 4.26
CA GLY A 45 -13.23 8.57 3.03
C GLY A 45 -11.96 7.72 3.09
N ARG A 46 -11.42 7.36 4.26
CA ARG A 46 -10.42 6.27 4.39
C ARG A 46 -11.06 5.07 5.08
N GLY A 47 -11.40 4.00 4.35
CA GLY A 47 -12.02 2.81 4.93
C GLY A 47 -13.55 2.83 5.03
N ALA A 48 -14.23 3.80 4.42
CA ALA A 48 -15.68 3.72 4.23
C ALA A 48 -16.02 2.54 3.29
N PRO A 49 -16.83 1.57 3.72
CA PRO A 49 -17.24 0.44 2.88
C PRO A 49 -17.95 0.97 1.62
N GLY A 50 -17.53 0.51 0.44
CA GLY A 50 -18.12 0.94 -0.83
C GLY A 50 -17.51 2.20 -1.46
N PHE A 51 -16.60 2.90 -0.78
CA PHE A 51 -15.81 3.97 -1.41
C PHE A 51 -14.43 3.43 -1.85
N GLN A 52 -14.01 3.78 -3.06
CA GLN A 52 -12.66 3.45 -3.55
C GLN A 52 -11.64 4.37 -2.86
N THR A 53 -11.20 3.94 -1.68
CA THR A 53 -10.18 4.62 -0.89
C THR A 53 -8.79 4.16 -1.35
N ASN A 54 -7.77 5.02 -1.27
CA ASN A 54 -6.39 4.82 -1.79
C ASN A 54 -6.16 5.06 -3.29
N VAL A 55 -6.76 6.11 -3.86
CA VAL A 55 -6.38 6.56 -5.21
C VAL A 55 -5.01 7.27 -5.15
N GLN A 56 -4.09 6.89 -6.04
CA GLN A 56 -2.78 7.52 -6.14
C GLN A 56 -2.90 8.89 -6.80
N ARG A 57 -2.28 9.92 -6.20
CA ARG A 57 -2.12 11.23 -6.85
C ARG A 57 -1.00 11.12 -7.87
N VAL A 58 -1.30 11.41 -9.13
CA VAL A 58 -0.32 11.39 -10.21
C VAL A 58 -0.01 12.81 -10.67
N ALA A 59 1.26 13.09 -10.94
CA ALA A 59 1.70 14.36 -11.48
C ALA A 59 1.31 14.46 -12.97
N LEU A 60 0.66 15.57 -13.33
CA LEU A 60 0.31 15.90 -14.71
C LEU A 60 0.92 17.25 -15.09
N PRO A 61 1.26 17.48 -16.38
CA PRO A 61 1.69 18.77 -16.88
C PRO A 61 0.68 19.87 -16.58
N ALA A 62 1.17 21.09 -16.32
CA ALA A 62 0.34 22.23 -15.92
C ALA A 62 -0.76 22.58 -16.93
N GLU A 63 -0.48 22.41 -18.23
CA GLU A 63 -1.44 22.66 -19.31
C GLU A 63 -2.66 21.73 -19.24
N LEU A 64 -2.43 20.41 -19.07
CA LEU A 64 -3.53 19.46 -18.93
C LEU A 64 -4.30 19.67 -17.64
N VAL A 65 -3.63 20.08 -16.56
CA VAL A 65 -4.31 20.45 -15.31
C VAL A 65 -5.24 21.64 -15.52
N ALA A 66 -4.84 22.64 -16.31
CA ALA A 66 -5.68 23.79 -16.63
C ALA A 66 -6.91 23.38 -17.46
N ARG A 67 -6.73 22.52 -18.48
CA ARG A 67 -7.82 21.99 -19.32
C ARG A 67 -8.83 21.18 -18.50
N ILE A 68 -8.35 20.29 -17.63
CA ILE A 68 -9.20 19.50 -16.72
C ILE A 68 -9.96 20.43 -15.76
N ARG A 69 -9.30 21.46 -15.20
CA ARG A 69 -9.97 22.45 -14.33
C ARG A 69 -11.02 23.28 -15.06
N ALA A 70 -10.81 23.55 -16.34
CA ALA A 70 -11.78 24.23 -17.20
C ALA A 70 -12.98 23.34 -17.57
N GLY A 71 -12.95 22.04 -17.25
CA GLY A 71 -14.01 21.10 -17.56
C GLY A 71 -13.95 20.51 -18.96
N GLU A 72 -12.80 20.65 -19.65
CA GLU A 72 -12.60 20.06 -20.97
C GLU A 72 -12.49 18.53 -20.88
N GLN A 73 -13.01 17.81 -21.88
CA GLN A 73 -12.91 16.35 -21.94
C GLN A 73 -11.48 15.95 -22.32
N VAL A 74 -10.75 15.37 -21.37
CA VAL A 74 -9.39 14.84 -21.58
C VAL A 74 -9.45 13.32 -21.56
N SER A 75 -8.87 12.68 -22.58
CA SER A 75 -8.90 11.21 -22.72
C SER A 75 -7.88 10.51 -21.82
N ALA A 76 -8.10 9.22 -21.56
CA ALA A 76 -7.21 8.43 -20.72
C ALA A 76 -5.83 8.25 -21.38
N GLU A 77 -5.79 8.17 -22.70
CA GLU A 77 -4.57 8.06 -23.50
C GLU A 77 -3.70 9.32 -23.36
N GLU A 78 -4.31 10.50 -23.39
CA GLU A 78 -3.62 11.78 -23.21
C GLU A 78 -3.02 11.92 -21.82
N ILE A 79 -3.77 11.53 -20.78
CA ILE A 79 -3.29 11.52 -19.39
C ILE A 79 -2.06 10.60 -19.27
N THR A 80 -2.13 9.41 -19.84
CA THR A 80 -1.04 8.41 -19.75
C THR A 80 0.21 8.90 -20.49
N ALA A 81 0.06 9.45 -21.69
CA ALA A 81 1.17 10.04 -22.45
C ALA A 81 1.81 11.21 -21.69
N ALA A 82 1.00 12.03 -21.03
CA ALA A 82 1.46 13.15 -20.23
C ALA A 82 2.22 12.72 -18.98
N GLN A 83 1.78 11.65 -18.32
CA GLN A 83 2.50 11.05 -17.19
C GLN A 83 3.88 10.55 -17.61
N ALA A 84 3.99 9.90 -18.76
CA ALA A 84 5.27 9.45 -19.31
C ALA A 84 6.24 10.61 -19.55
N ARG A 85 5.73 11.75 -20.05
CA ARG A 85 6.54 12.98 -20.25
C ARG A 85 7.05 13.57 -18.94
N VAL A 86 6.22 13.61 -17.89
CA VAL A 86 6.64 14.11 -16.57
C VAL A 86 7.67 13.18 -15.93
N ALA A 87 7.49 11.87 -16.06
CA ALA A 87 8.44 10.87 -15.56
C ALA A 87 9.82 10.97 -16.23
N GLN A 88 9.88 11.44 -17.48
CA GLN A 88 11.12 11.64 -18.25
C GLN A 88 11.93 12.88 -17.84
N GLY A 89 11.47 13.66 -16.85
CA GLY A 89 12.34 14.57 -16.10
C GLY A 89 12.29 16.03 -16.52
N VAL A 90 11.10 16.63 -16.56
CA VAL A 90 10.97 18.08 -16.41
C VAL A 90 10.69 18.39 -14.93
N PRO A 91 11.65 18.96 -14.18
CA PRO A 91 11.43 19.29 -12.78
C PRO A 91 10.47 20.47 -12.67
N GLU A 92 9.21 20.19 -12.35
CA GLU A 92 8.26 21.23 -11.94
C GLU A 92 8.63 21.73 -10.53
N PRO A 93 8.67 23.05 -10.31
CA PRO A 93 8.91 23.60 -8.98
C PRO A 93 7.78 23.16 -8.04
N ALA A 94 8.14 22.74 -6.83
CA ALA A 94 7.19 22.35 -5.80
C ALA A 94 6.21 23.50 -5.53
N LYS A 95 5.00 23.41 -6.10
CA LYS A 95 3.95 24.38 -5.83
C LYS A 95 3.57 24.30 -4.36
N HIS A 96 3.85 25.38 -3.65
CA HIS A 96 3.27 25.68 -2.35
C HIS A 96 1.74 25.55 -2.48
N ASN A 97 1.16 24.63 -1.71
CA ASN A 97 -0.28 24.44 -1.72
C ASN A 97 -0.91 25.53 -0.83
N ASP A 98 -1.49 26.57 -1.45
CA ASP A 98 -2.18 27.66 -0.75
C ASP A 98 -3.41 27.21 0.07
N TRP A 99 -3.83 25.96 -0.11
CA TRP A 99 -4.95 25.34 0.59
C TRP A 99 -4.57 24.74 1.95
N LEU A 100 -3.28 24.56 2.23
CA LEU A 100 -2.86 24.18 3.58
C LEU A 100 -2.67 25.45 4.40
N PRO A 101 -3.27 25.57 5.60
CA PRO A 101 -2.83 26.58 6.54
C PRO A 101 -1.33 26.36 6.81
N PRO A 102 -0.54 27.41 7.06
CA PRO A 102 0.87 27.27 7.42
C PRO A 102 0.97 26.41 8.67
N THR A 103 1.18 25.11 8.47
CA THR A 103 1.41 24.17 9.57
C THR A 103 2.79 24.48 10.08
N GLN A 104 2.87 24.92 11.34
CA GLN A 104 4.13 25.26 11.99
C GLN A 104 5.13 24.13 11.76
N ALA A 105 6.25 24.46 11.09
CA ALA A 105 7.27 23.49 10.75
C ALA A 105 7.67 22.68 12.01
N PRO A 106 7.88 21.36 11.90
CA PRO A 106 8.25 20.56 13.06
C PRO A 106 9.58 21.10 13.62
N LYS A 107 9.54 21.60 14.87
CA LYS A 107 10.75 21.99 15.62
C LYS A 107 11.74 20.83 15.56
N LYS A 108 12.88 21.01 14.87
CA LYS A 108 14.04 20.12 14.93
C LYS A 108 14.35 19.89 16.42
N LYS A 109 14.12 18.67 16.92
CA LYS A 109 14.63 18.25 18.23
C LYS A 109 16.16 18.25 18.12
N GLY A 110 16.79 19.26 18.71
CA GLY A 110 18.24 19.35 18.81
C GLY A 110 18.79 18.11 19.51
N THR A 111 19.65 17.37 18.82
CA THR A 111 20.37 16.22 19.38
C THR A 111 21.20 16.72 20.55
N ARG A 112 20.78 16.40 21.78
CA ARG A 112 21.52 16.76 22.99
C ARG A 112 22.76 15.86 23.06
N GLN A 113 23.85 16.33 22.44
CA GLN A 113 25.15 15.68 22.46
C GLN A 113 25.60 15.59 23.93
N ARG A 114 25.56 14.39 24.50
CA ARG A 114 26.12 14.09 25.82
C ARG A 114 27.62 14.38 25.74
N ARG A 115 28.04 15.52 26.28
CA ARG A 115 29.44 15.81 26.61
C ARG A 115 29.90 14.74 27.59
N SER A 116 30.75 13.82 27.15
CA SER A 116 31.57 13.04 28.06
C SER A 116 32.51 14.02 28.79
N LYS A 117 32.61 13.87 30.11
CA LYS A 117 33.63 14.54 30.90
C LYS A 117 34.28 13.47 31.77
N LYS A 118 35.58 13.30 31.48
CA LYS A 118 36.69 12.75 32.27
C LYS A 118 36.39 11.61 33.24
#